data_AF-A0A9N9JQZ4-F1
#
_entry.id   AF-A0A9N9JQZ4-F1
#
_cell.length_a   1.000
_cell.length_b   1.000
_cell.length_c   1.000
_cell.angle_alpha   90.00
_cell.angle_beta   90.00
_cell.angle_gamma   90.00
#
_symmetry.space_group_name_H-M   'P 1'
#
loop_
_entity.id
_entity.type
_entity.pdbx_description
1 polymer ?
#
loop_
_entity_poly.entity_id
_entity_poly.type
_entity_poly.pdbx_seq_one_letter_code
_entity_poly.pdbx_strand_id
1 'polypeptide(L)'
;MLSASYYVQFKLNNGKPVGNAAPGTDHSVMTAHKSEKDAILRTIKLFGSGTYACGVMILRPDSGDPVEVILMALRAADKVFGSYVNKKGYKVLRGCSVVQGDAVTIESIKIILNAVKEAGYSVQNVTFGMGAGLLQKIDRDTMSFATKLCHITYADGTQKDVMKFPKTGSNKTSLPGEFIVKRNEHGVPIVYPKEVCAENDPENLLRVVYDHGKVSEWDDFDTIRKRVAKEWPLLPRSYDNISPELKSKISK
;
A
#
# COMPACT_ATOMS: atom_id res chain seq x y z
N MET A 1 -4.97 12.19 -6.91
CA MET A 1 -3.88 11.28 -7.32
C MET A 1 -2.79 12.04 -8.09
N LEU A 2 -3.13 12.78 -9.15
CA LEU A 2 -2.19 13.59 -9.94
C LEU A 2 -1.36 14.59 -9.11
N SER A 3 -1.95 15.28 -8.13
CA SER A 3 -1.23 16.24 -7.28
C SER A 3 -0.14 15.59 -6.42
N ALA A 4 -0.44 14.44 -5.82
CA ALA A 4 0.54 13.67 -5.04
C ALA A 4 1.64 13.11 -5.95
N SER A 5 1.26 12.51 -7.09
CA SER A 5 2.24 11.99 -8.07
C SER A 5 3.16 13.09 -8.59
N TYR A 6 2.64 14.30 -8.84
CA TYR A 6 3.43 15.46 -9.23
C TYR A 6 4.46 15.82 -8.16
N TYR A 7 4.02 15.97 -6.90
CA TYR A 7 4.93 16.30 -5.81
C TYR A 7 6.01 15.23 -5.66
N VAL A 8 5.65 13.95 -5.61
CA VAL A 8 6.62 12.87 -5.47
C VAL A 8 7.59 12.86 -6.64
N GLN A 9 7.11 12.96 -7.89
CA GLN A 9 7.96 12.96 -9.06
C GLN A 9 8.95 14.12 -9.07
N PHE A 10 8.46 15.36 -8.92
CA PHE A 10 9.29 16.55 -9.12
C PHE A 10 10.00 17.06 -7.87
N LYS A 11 9.52 16.72 -6.67
CA LYS A 11 10.13 17.14 -5.39
C LYS A 11 10.88 16.01 -4.69
N LEU A 12 10.46 14.75 -4.84
CA LEU A 12 11.06 13.62 -4.11
C LEU A 12 11.78 12.61 -5.01
N ASN A 13 11.68 12.73 -6.34
CA ASN A 13 12.25 11.76 -7.27
C ASN A 13 12.96 12.40 -8.47
N ASN A 14 13.39 13.65 -8.35
CA ASN A 14 14.20 14.35 -9.37
C ASN A 14 13.62 14.30 -10.79
N GLY A 15 12.29 14.39 -10.92
CA GLY A 15 11.56 14.35 -12.18
C GLY A 15 11.32 12.95 -12.75
N LYS A 16 11.87 11.89 -12.15
CA LYS A 16 11.67 10.51 -12.61
C LYS A 16 10.20 10.07 -12.41
N PRO A 17 9.55 9.49 -13.44
CA PRO A 17 8.18 9.02 -13.34
C PRO A 17 7.96 8.05 -12.18
N VAL A 18 6.91 8.29 -11.40
CA VAL A 18 6.58 7.48 -10.21
C VAL A 18 5.45 6.48 -10.43
N GLY A 19 4.75 6.62 -11.55
CA GLY A 19 3.65 5.75 -11.97
C GLY A 19 3.32 5.94 -13.44
N ASN A 20 2.49 5.05 -13.96
CA ASN A 20 1.99 5.05 -15.34
C ASN A 20 0.47 5.00 -15.32
N ALA A 21 -0.16 5.49 -16.39
CA ALA A 21 -1.58 5.36 -16.63
C ALA A 21 -1.81 5.02 -18.10
N ALA A 22 -2.86 4.24 -18.36
CA ALA A 22 -3.36 3.98 -19.70
C ALA A 22 -4.61 4.83 -19.97
N PRO A 23 -4.90 5.17 -21.23
CA PRO A 23 -6.18 5.78 -21.59
C PRO A 23 -7.34 4.90 -21.11
N GLY A 24 -8.35 5.54 -20.50
CA GLY A 24 -9.58 4.90 -20.06
C GLY A 24 -10.76 5.80 -20.38
N THR A 25 -11.92 5.19 -20.60
CA THR A 25 -13.18 5.91 -20.78
C THR A 25 -13.88 6.11 -19.44
N ASP A 26 -14.68 7.16 -19.35
CA ASP A 26 -15.66 7.35 -18.28
C ASP A 26 -17.08 7.43 -18.87
N HIS A 27 -18.07 7.53 -18.00
CA HIS A 27 -19.47 7.63 -18.39
C HIS A 27 -19.76 8.81 -19.32
N SER A 28 -19.09 9.96 -19.15
CA SER A 28 -19.32 11.14 -19.98
C SER A 28 -18.78 10.94 -21.40
N VAL A 29 -17.61 10.31 -21.54
CA VAL A 29 -17.04 9.97 -22.85
C VAL A 29 -17.95 8.97 -23.56
N MET A 30 -18.45 7.95 -22.86
CA MET A 30 -19.30 6.93 -23.45
C MET A 30 -20.68 7.47 -23.87
N THR A 31 -21.29 8.31 -23.04
CA THR A 31 -22.65 8.85 -23.28
C THR A 31 -22.69 10.06 -24.21
N ALA A 32 -21.55 10.70 -24.50
CA ALA A 32 -21.47 11.79 -25.47
C ALA A 32 -21.67 11.33 -26.93
N HIS A 33 -21.63 10.03 -27.20
CA HIS A 33 -21.85 9.46 -28.53
C HIS A 33 -23.27 8.93 -28.70
N LYS A 34 -23.70 8.80 -29.96
CA LYS A 34 -25.04 8.29 -30.32
C LYS A 34 -25.29 6.86 -29.84
N SER A 35 -24.23 6.06 -29.70
CA SER A 35 -24.28 4.70 -29.21
C SER A 35 -22.97 4.32 -28.49
N GLU A 36 -23.04 3.33 -27.60
CA GLU A 36 -21.86 2.78 -26.92
C GLU A 36 -20.85 2.21 -27.92
N LYS A 37 -21.35 1.57 -28.99
CA LYS A 37 -20.52 1.06 -30.08
C LYS A 37 -19.70 2.18 -30.73
N ASP A 38 -20.32 3.31 -31.03
CA ASP A 38 -19.63 4.44 -31.64
C ASP A 38 -18.57 5.02 -30.70
N ALA A 39 -18.86 5.11 -29.40
CA ALA A 39 -17.89 5.54 -28.39
C ALA A 39 -16.67 4.59 -28.31
N ILE A 40 -16.91 3.28 -28.29
CA ILE A 40 -15.84 2.27 -28.25
C ILE A 40 -14.99 2.34 -29.52
N LEU A 41 -15.60 2.36 -30.70
CA LEU A 41 -14.88 2.45 -31.98
C LEU A 41 -14.06 3.75 -32.07
N ARG A 42 -14.61 4.87 -31.58
CA ARG A 42 -13.89 6.14 -31.52
C ARG A 42 -12.68 6.06 -30.59
N THR A 43 -12.85 5.45 -29.41
CA THR A 43 -11.77 5.25 -28.43
C THR A 43 -10.66 4.39 -29.02
N ILE A 44 -11.00 3.27 -29.68
CA ILE A 44 -10.03 2.41 -30.35
C ILE A 44 -9.30 3.17 -31.46
N LYS A 45 -10.02 3.96 -32.27
CA LYS A 45 -9.40 4.76 -33.34
C LYS A 45 -8.39 5.78 -32.80
N LEU A 46 -8.66 6.38 -31.63
CA LEU A 46 -7.80 7.40 -31.03
C LEU A 46 -6.67 6.81 -30.19
N PHE A 47 -6.94 5.73 -29.46
CA PHE A 47 -6.06 5.22 -28.40
C PHE A 47 -5.57 3.78 -28.61
N GLY A 48 -6.03 3.10 -29.67
CA GLY A 48 -5.70 1.71 -29.95
C GLY A 48 -4.35 1.48 -30.65
N SER A 49 -3.65 2.55 -31.04
CA SER A 49 -2.33 2.49 -31.69
C SER A 49 -1.39 3.57 -31.14
N GLY A 50 -0.08 3.47 -31.40
CA GLY A 50 0.90 4.47 -30.97
C GLY A 50 1.42 4.25 -29.55
N THR A 51 2.14 5.24 -29.01
CA THR A 51 2.90 5.11 -27.75
C THR A 51 2.04 4.96 -26.49
N TYR A 52 0.75 5.28 -26.59
CA TYR A 52 -0.23 5.17 -25.51
C TYR A 52 -1.08 3.88 -25.57
N ALA A 53 -0.93 3.07 -26.62
CA ALA A 53 -1.69 1.85 -26.78
C ALA A 53 -1.09 0.69 -25.98
N CYS A 54 -1.88 0.08 -25.09
CA CYS A 54 -1.45 -1.05 -24.28
C CYS A 54 -1.54 -2.41 -24.99
N GLY A 55 -1.99 -2.45 -26.26
CA GLY A 55 -2.12 -3.70 -27.04
C GLY A 55 -3.16 -4.70 -26.51
N VAL A 56 -3.95 -4.31 -25.51
CA VAL A 56 -4.93 -5.15 -24.80
C VAL A 56 -6.19 -4.32 -24.53
N MET A 57 -7.36 -4.92 -24.75
CA MET A 57 -8.64 -4.31 -24.34
C MET A 57 -8.92 -4.61 -22.86
N ILE A 58 -9.11 -3.57 -22.05
CA ILE A 58 -9.45 -3.73 -20.63
C ILE A 58 -10.93 -3.44 -20.44
N LEU A 59 -11.70 -4.46 -20.07
CA LEU A 59 -13.12 -4.33 -19.75
C LEU A 59 -13.27 -3.80 -18.32
N ARG A 60 -14.06 -2.75 -18.13
CA ARG A 60 -14.31 -2.14 -16.82
C ARG A 60 -15.79 -2.12 -16.49
N PRO A 61 -16.34 -3.19 -15.88
CA PRO A 61 -17.62 -3.07 -15.19
C PRO A 61 -17.47 -2.07 -14.04
N ASP A 62 -18.49 -1.22 -13.85
CA ASP A 62 -18.44 -0.08 -12.90
C ASP A 62 -19.72 0.01 -12.04
N SER A 63 -20.57 -1.02 -12.05
CA SER A 63 -21.77 -1.13 -11.21
C SER A 63 -22.25 -2.59 -11.08
N GLY A 64 -23.02 -2.89 -10.03
CA GLY A 64 -23.54 -4.23 -9.73
C GLY A 64 -22.73 -4.98 -8.66
N ASP A 65 -23.06 -6.25 -8.39
CA ASP A 65 -22.26 -7.07 -7.50
C ASP A 65 -20.87 -7.32 -8.12
N PRO A 66 -19.76 -6.96 -7.45
CA PRO A 66 -18.42 -7.06 -8.02
C PRO A 66 -18.01 -8.47 -8.45
N VAL A 67 -18.51 -9.52 -7.80
CA VAL A 67 -18.17 -10.90 -8.16
C VAL A 67 -18.92 -11.29 -9.43
N GLU A 68 -20.22 -11.04 -9.47
CA GLU A 68 -21.06 -11.38 -10.61
C GLU A 68 -20.59 -10.70 -11.89
N VAL A 69 -20.36 -9.38 -11.85
CA VAL A 69 -20.00 -8.61 -13.03
C VAL A 69 -18.61 -8.95 -13.56
N ILE A 70 -17.65 -9.28 -12.69
CA ILE A 70 -16.33 -9.76 -13.10
C ILE A 70 -16.44 -11.12 -13.77
N LEU A 71 -17.21 -12.06 -13.21
CA LEU A 71 -17.40 -13.37 -13.83
C LEU A 71 -18.13 -13.27 -15.17
N MET A 72 -19.12 -12.38 -15.29
CA MET A 72 -19.79 -12.09 -16.56
C MET A 72 -18.81 -11.54 -17.60
N ALA A 73 -18.00 -10.56 -17.23
CA ALA A 73 -16.99 -9.97 -18.12
C ALA A 73 -15.96 -11.01 -18.58
N LEU A 74 -15.46 -11.86 -17.67
CA LEU A 74 -14.52 -12.93 -18.01
C LEU A 74 -15.13 -13.94 -19.00
N ARG A 75 -16.38 -14.38 -18.78
CA ARG A 75 -17.07 -15.32 -19.68
C ARG A 75 -17.35 -14.70 -21.05
N ALA A 76 -17.77 -13.44 -21.09
CA ALA A 76 -17.99 -12.71 -22.34
C ALA A 76 -16.68 -12.54 -23.12
N ALA A 77 -15.60 -12.18 -22.43
CA ALA A 77 -14.28 -12.06 -23.01
C ALA A 77 -13.76 -13.40 -23.55
N ASP A 78 -13.89 -14.50 -22.80
CA ASP A 78 -13.49 -15.85 -23.24
C ASP A 78 -14.27 -16.28 -24.49
N LYS A 79 -15.57 -15.95 -24.56
CA LYS A 79 -16.40 -16.26 -25.74
C LYS A 79 -15.94 -15.52 -27.00
N VAL A 80 -15.48 -14.28 -26.87
CA VAL A 80 -15.13 -13.42 -28.02
C VAL A 80 -13.66 -13.56 -28.42
N PHE A 81 -12.75 -13.52 -27.45
CA PHE A 81 -11.32 -13.50 -27.68
C PHE A 81 -10.64 -14.86 -27.50
N GLY A 82 -11.32 -15.79 -26.82
CA GLY A 82 -10.76 -17.08 -26.43
C GLY A 82 -9.77 -16.97 -25.27
N SER A 83 -9.31 -18.14 -24.82
CA SER A 83 -8.32 -18.29 -23.76
C SER A 83 -7.34 -19.43 -24.07
N TYR A 84 -6.28 -19.51 -23.27
CA TYR A 84 -5.44 -20.69 -23.17
C TYR A 84 -5.31 -21.10 -21.70
N VAL A 85 -5.03 -22.38 -21.43
CA VAL A 85 -4.83 -22.88 -20.08
C VAL A 85 -3.35 -22.79 -19.72
N ASN A 86 -3.03 -22.13 -18.61
CA ASN A 86 -1.66 -22.02 -18.13
C ASN A 86 -1.20 -23.30 -17.40
N LYS A 87 0.08 -23.36 -17.03
CA LYS A 87 0.69 -24.51 -16.31
C LYS A 87 0.05 -24.84 -14.95
N LYS A 88 -0.79 -23.93 -14.41
CA LYS A 88 -1.52 -24.11 -13.15
C LYS A 88 -2.97 -24.57 -13.36
N GLY A 89 -3.38 -24.85 -14.60
CA GLY A 89 -4.73 -25.33 -14.91
C GLY A 89 -5.81 -24.25 -15.03
N TYR A 90 -5.42 -22.98 -15.11
CA TYR A 90 -6.37 -21.86 -15.18
C TYR A 90 -6.41 -21.19 -16.55
N LYS A 91 -7.59 -20.77 -17.00
CA LYS A 91 -7.80 -20.03 -18.25
C LYS A 91 -7.22 -18.62 -18.17
N VAL A 92 -6.44 -18.25 -19.19
CA VAL A 92 -5.88 -16.90 -19.41
C VAL A 92 -6.46 -16.34 -20.70
N LEU A 93 -7.08 -15.17 -20.62
CA LEU A 93 -7.72 -14.51 -21.77
C LEU A 93 -6.67 -14.05 -22.79
N ARG A 94 -7.06 -14.01 -24.07
CA ARG A 94 -6.20 -13.50 -25.16
C ARG A 94 -6.58 -12.06 -25.47
N GLY A 95 -5.60 -11.15 -25.54
CA GLY A 95 -5.80 -9.78 -26.02
C GLY A 95 -6.76 -8.89 -25.19
N CYS A 96 -7.24 -9.39 -24.05
CA CYS A 96 -8.13 -8.65 -23.17
C CYS A 96 -7.91 -9.02 -21.69
N SER A 97 -8.35 -8.13 -20.80
CA SER A 97 -8.41 -8.34 -19.36
C SER A 97 -9.59 -7.57 -18.76
N VAL A 98 -9.85 -7.76 -17.47
CA VAL A 98 -10.94 -7.08 -16.75
C VAL A 98 -10.37 -6.26 -15.60
N VAL A 99 -10.90 -5.07 -15.35
CA VAL A 99 -10.56 -4.25 -14.19
C VAL A 99 -11.81 -3.97 -13.36
N GLN A 100 -11.78 -4.30 -12.06
CA GLN A 100 -12.81 -3.87 -11.11
C GLN A 100 -12.41 -2.50 -10.54
N GLY A 101 -13.23 -1.47 -10.79
CA GLY A 101 -12.99 -0.12 -10.27
C GLY A 101 -13.92 0.30 -9.13
N ASP A 102 -15.08 -0.34 -9.02
CA ASP A 102 -16.13 0.05 -8.08
C ASP A 102 -16.03 -0.69 -6.74
N ALA A 103 -16.24 0.05 -5.64
CA ALA A 103 -16.28 -0.45 -4.26
C ALA A 103 -15.14 -1.42 -3.85
N VAL A 104 -13.93 -1.24 -4.40
CA VAL A 104 -12.78 -2.10 -4.09
C VAL A 104 -12.29 -1.89 -2.65
N THR A 105 -12.15 -2.99 -1.91
CA THR A 105 -11.56 -3.09 -0.57
C THR A 105 -10.64 -4.32 -0.49
N ILE A 106 -9.88 -4.46 0.59
CA ILE A 106 -9.02 -5.65 0.82
C ILE A 106 -9.88 -6.93 0.84
N GLU A 107 -11.06 -6.85 1.45
CA GLU A 107 -12.02 -7.95 1.58
C GLU A 107 -12.63 -8.29 0.21
N SER A 108 -13.09 -7.30 -0.56
CA SER A 108 -13.70 -7.58 -1.86
C SER A 108 -12.68 -8.12 -2.87
N ILE A 109 -11.42 -7.67 -2.83
CA ILE A 109 -10.34 -8.27 -3.62
C ILE A 109 -10.21 -9.77 -3.33
N LYS A 110 -10.19 -10.18 -2.06
CA LYS A 110 -10.07 -11.61 -1.69
C LYS A 110 -11.25 -12.43 -2.23
N ILE A 111 -12.47 -11.92 -2.06
CA ILE A 111 -13.70 -12.58 -2.51
C ILE A 111 -13.68 -12.74 -4.04
N ILE A 112 -13.39 -11.67 -4.79
CA ILE A 112 -13.32 -11.69 -6.25
C ILE A 112 -12.25 -12.67 -6.73
N LEU A 113 -11.03 -12.63 -6.16
CA LEU A 113 -9.94 -13.52 -6.56
C LEU A 113 -10.27 -15.00 -6.32
N ASN A 114 -10.98 -15.33 -5.24
CA ASN A 114 -11.43 -16.70 -4.98
C ASN A 114 -12.49 -17.13 -6.01
N ALA A 115 -13.50 -16.31 -6.27
CA ALA A 115 -14.53 -16.61 -7.25
C ALA A 115 -13.97 -16.77 -8.68
N VAL A 116 -12.99 -15.94 -9.06
CA VAL A 116 -12.28 -16.06 -10.35
C VAL A 116 -11.57 -17.41 -10.48
N LYS A 117 -10.89 -17.85 -9.40
CA LYS A 117 -10.22 -19.17 -9.37
C LYS A 117 -11.23 -20.31 -9.43
N GLU A 118 -12.31 -20.23 -8.65
CA GLU A 118 -13.37 -21.25 -8.61
C GLU A 118 -14.07 -21.38 -9.97
N ALA A 119 -14.22 -20.28 -10.70
CA ALA A 119 -14.72 -20.27 -12.08
C ALA A 119 -13.71 -20.78 -13.13
N GLY A 120 -12.52 -21.24 -12.72
CA GLY A 120 -11.50 -21.81 -13.60
C GLY A 120 -10.65 -20.77 -14.35
N TYR A 121 -10.75 -19.49 -14.01
CA TYR A 121 -9.96 -18.42 -14.61
C TYR A 121 -8.72 -18.10 -13.78
N SER A 122 -7.68 -17.62 -14.45
CA SER A 122 -6.48 -17.18 -13.78
C SER A 122 -6.67 -15.75 -13.26
N VAL A 123 -6.24 -15.52 -12.01
CA VAL A 123 -6.29 -14.18 -11.39
C VAL A 123 -5.52 -13.11 -12.16
N GLN A 124 -4.58 -13.49 -13.03
CA GLN A 124 -3.87 -12.56 -13.92
C GLN A 124 -4.77 -11.88 -14.96
N ASN A 125 -5.99 -12.39 -15.19
CA ASN A 125 -6.97 -11.74 -16.06
C ASN A 125 -7.64 -10.51 -15.41
N VAL A 126 -7.47 -10.31 -14.10
CA VAL A 126 -8.20 -9.30 -13.33
C VAL A 126 -7.23 -8.32 -12.66
N THR A 127 -7.46 -7.04 -12.86
CA THR A 127 -6.81 -5.93 -12.14
C THR A 127 -7.82 -5.15 -11.32
N PHE A 128 -7.34 -4.29 -10.41
CA PHE A 128 -8.20 -3.54 -9.50
C PHE A 128 -7.82 -2.06 -9.49
N GLY A 129 -8.82 -1.20 -9.62
CA GLY A 129 -8.72 0.24 -9.39
C GLY A 129 -9.36 0.58 -8.05
N MET A 130 -8.63 1.25 -7.15
CA MET A 130 -9.15 1.61 -5.83
C MET A 130 -9.03 3.12 -5.62
N GLY A 131 -10.18 3.77 -5.41
CA GLY A 131 -10.30 5.21 -5.17
C GLY A 131 -10.30 5.56 -3.68
N ALA A 132 -11.47 6.00 -3.18
CA ALA A 132 -11.64 6.43 -1.78
C ALA A 132 -11.24 5.35 -0.75
N GLY A 133 -11.44 4.07 -1.07
CA GLY A 133 -10.99 2.95 -0.24
C GLY A 133 -9.49 2.97 0.06
N LEU A 134 -8.66 3.42 -0.90
CA LEU A 134 -7.22 3.49 -0.75
C LEU A 134 -6.74 4.78 -0.08
N LEU A 135 -7.43 5.90 -0.33
CA LEU A 135 -6.91 7.23 -0.01
C LEU A 135 -7.68 7.97 1.10
N GLN A 136 -8.90 7.53 1.43
CA GLN A 136 -9.81 8.26 2.32
C GLN A 136 -10.40 7.39 3.43
N LYS A 137 -10.56 6.08 3.20
CA LYS A 137 -11.02 5.12 4.23
C LYS A 137 -9.88 4.59 5.10
N ILE A 138 -8.93 5.45 5.42
CA ILE A 138 -7.81 5.20 6.32
C ILE A 138 -7.78 6.37 7.29
N ASP A 139 -7.66 6.07 8.58
CA ASP A 139 -7.52 7.07 9.64
C ASP A 139 -6.26 6.81 10.49
N ARG A 140 -6.02 7.70 11.45
CA ARG A 140 -4.89 7.60 12.39
C ARG A 140 -4.90 6.27 13.16
N ASP A 141 -6.09 5.78 13.51
CA ASP A 141 -6.28 4.60 14.36
C ASP A 141 -6.07 3.29 13.58
N THR A 142 -6.19 3.32 12.26
CA THR A 142 -5.92 2.18 11.35
C THR A 142 -4.54 1.54 11.61
N MET A 143 -3.53 2.37 11.91
CA MET A 143 -2.18 1.92 12.31
C MET A 143 -1.85 2.26 13.76
N SER A 144 -2.83 2.74 14.54
CA SER A 144 -2.67 3.19 15.93
C SER A 144 -1.54 4.21 16.15
N PHE A 145 -1.31 5.11 15.19
CA PHE A 145 -0.25 6.12 15.29
C PHE A 145 -0.53 7.09 16.44
N ALA A 146 0.45 7.26 17.32
CA ALA A 146 0.31 8.13 18.49
C ALA A 146 1.65 8.71 18.95
N THR A 147 1.62 9.97 19.37
CA THR A 147 2.72 10.61 20.12
C THR A 147 2.43 10.55 21.62
N LYS A 148 3.44 10.24 22.42
CA LYS A 148 3.36 10.15 23.87
C LYS A 148 4.64 10.76 24.45
N LEU A 149 4.50 11.58 25.48
CA LEU A 149 5.65 11.99 26.29
C LEU A 149 6.20 10.74 26.98
N CYS A 150 7.50 10.49 26.84
CA CYS A 150 8.14 9.29 27.35
C CYS A 150 9.29 9.59 28.33
N HIS A 151 9.91 10.77 28.24
CA HIS A 151 11.01 11.20 29.10
C HIS A 151 10.95 12.71 29.34
N ILE A 152 11.36 13.15 30.54
CA ILE A 152 11.45 14.56 30.94
C ILE A 152 12.81 14.79 31.59
N THR A 153 13.52 15.83 31.15
CA THR A 153 14.64 16.44 31.89
C THR A 153 14.15 17.78 32.45
N TYR A 154 14.19 17.95 33.76
CA TYR A 154 13.77 19.16 34.47
C TYR A 154 14.90 20.19 34.51
N ALA A 155 14.56 21.44 34.84
CA ALA A 155 15.52 22.56 34.86
C ALA A 155 16.63 22.40 35.92
N ASP A 156 16.38 21.64 36.98
CA ASP A 156 17.36 21.30 38.01
C ASP A 156 18.26 20.12 37.63
N GLY A 157 18.10 19.58 36.41
CA GLY A 157 18.83 18.43 35.89
C GLY A 157 18.24 17.08 36.31
N THR A 158 17.18 17.04 37.13
CA THR A 158 16.52 15.77 37.44
C THR A 158 15.84 15.20 36.19
N GLN A 159 15.83 13.86 36.08
CA GLN A 159 15.25 13.17 34.94
C GLN A 159 14.14 12.23 35.38
N LYS A 160 13.11 12.10 34.56
CA LYS A 160 11.97 11.21 34.83
C LYS A 160 11.44 10.59 33.56
N ASP A 161 11.44 9.26 33.54
CA ASP A 161 10.69 8.50 32.55
C ASP A 161 9.22 8.52 32.89
N VAL A 162 8.39 8.72 31.88
CA VAL A 162 6.94 8.82 32.03
C VAL A 162 6.24 7.87 31.08
N MET A 163 5.16 7.26 31.55
CA MET A 163 4.27 6.48 30.70
C MET A 163 2.82 6.66 31.11
N LYS A 164 1.92 6.53 30.14
CA LYS A 164 0.50 6.37 30.39
C LYS A 164 0.22 4.89 30.64
N PHE A 165 -0.39 4.59 31.78
CA PHE A 165 -0.86 3.25 32.12
C PHE A 165 -2.36 3.29 32.47
N PRO A 166 -3.27 3.05 31.51
CA PRO A 166 -4.71 3.13 31.75
C PRO A 166 -5.22 2.02 32.66
N LYS A 167 -6.11 2.34 33.61
CA LYS A 167 -6.74 1.34 34.50
C LYS A 167 -7.66 0.35 33.78
N THR A 168 -8.23 0.73 32.64
CA THR A 168 -9.31 0.00 31.95
C THR A 168 -8.88 -0.68 30.65
N GLY A 169 -7.58 -0.82 30.40
CA GLY A 169 -7.09 -1.61 29.25
C GLY A 169 -5.62 -1.34 28.91
N SER A 170 -4.86 -2.41 28.70
CA SER A 170 -3.42 -2.39 28.39
C SER A 170 -3.08 -1.90 26.97
N ASN A 171 -4.04 -1.93 26.04
CA ASN A 171 -3.82 -1.59 24.62
C ASN A 171 -3.46 -0.11 24.37
N LYS A 172 -3.52 0.75 25.40
CA LYS A 172 -3.14 2.17 25.34
C LYS A 172 -1.99 2.51 26.29
N THR A 173 -1.26 1.51 26.77
CA THR A 173 -0.02 1.70 27.53
C THR A 173 1.06 2.29 26.62
N SER A 174 1.73 3.36 27.07
CA SER A 174 2.88 3.92 26.34
C SER A 174 4.20 3.39 26.89
N LEU A 175 5.26 3.49 26.09
CA LEU A 175 6.59 3.09 26.51
C LEU A 175 7.25 4.20 27.37
N PRO A 176 7.90 3.87 28.51
CA PRO A 176 8.64 4.83 29.33
C PRO A 176 10.11 4.98 28.90
N GLY A 177 10.59 6.22 28.86
CA GLY A 177 11.99 6.59 28.64
C GLY A 177 12.37 6.92 27.20
N GLU A 178 13.67 7.04 26.96
CA GLU A 178 14.23 7.15 25.62
C GLU A 178 14.48 5.77 25.01
N PHE A 179 14.50 5.68 23.68
CA PHE A 179 14.58 4.39 22.97
C PHE A 179 15.65 4.38 21.90
N ILE A 180 16.18 3.18 21.63
CA ILE A 180 16.83 2.86 20.36
C ILE A 180 16.08 1.70 19.69
N VAL A 181 16.23 1.57 18.36
CA VAL A 181 15.62 0.48 17.60
C VAL A 181 16.72 -0.30 16.91
N LYS A 182 16.82 -1.61 17.13
CA LYS A 182 17.82 -2.49 16.52
C LYS A 182 17.17 -3.67 15.84
N ARG A 183 17.88 -4.34 14.93
CA ARG A 183 17.38 -5.60 14.36
C ARG A 183 17.79 -6.77 15.24
N ASN A 184 16.88 -7.70 15.49
CA ASN A 184 17.22 -9.00 16.10
C ASN A 184 17.86 -9.95 15.08
N GLU A 185 18.17 -11.18 15.51
CA GLU A 185 18.76 -12.23 14.65
C GLU A 185 17.90 -12.59 13.41
N HIS A 186 16.61 -12.27 13.43
CA HIS A 186 15.68 -12.49 12.32
C HIS A 186 15.50 -11.24 11.44
N GLY A 187 16.26 -10.16 11.70
CA GLY A 187 16.15 -8.90 10.96
C GLY A 187 14.95 -8.03 11.36
N VAL A 188 14.20 -8.40 12.38
CA VAL A 188 13.01 -7.66 12.85
C VAL A 188 13.44 -6.48 13.72
N PRO A 189 12.89 -5.26 13.49
CA PRO A 189 13.14 -4.12 14.35
C PRO A 189 12.53 -4.30 15.75
N ILE A 190 13.36 -4.22 16.79
CA ILE A 190 13.02 -4.32 18.21
C ILE A 190 13.38 -3.03 18.92
N VAL A 191 12.52 -2.58 19.82
CA VAL A 191 12.70 -1.37 20.64
C VAL A 191 13.39 -1.72 21.96
N TYR A 192 14.48 -1.02 22.26
CA TYR A 192 15.25 -1.13 23.49
C TYR A 192 15.25 0.18 24.28
N PRO A 193 15.33 0.15 25.62
CA PRO A 193 15.61 1.35 26.41
C PRO A 193 17.00 1.88 26.03
N LYS A 194 17.13 3.20 25.86
CA LYS A 194 18.40 3.82 25.47
C LYS A 194 19.49 3.60 26.52
N GLU A 195 19.12 3.58 27.80
CA GLU A 195 20.07 3.48 28.92
C GLU A 195 20.80 2.12 29.03
N VAL A 196 20.31 1.07 28.36
CA VAL A 196 20.97 -0.25 28.32
C VAL A 196 21.80 -0.44 27.05
N CYS A 197 21.92 0.59 26.21
CA CYS A 197 22.60 0.54 24.93
C CYS A 197 23.76 1.55 24.89
N ALA A 198 24.68 1.37 23.95
CA ALA A 198 25.77 2.31 23.74
C ALA A 198 25.24 3.67 23.27
N GLU A 199 25.86 4.77 23.72
CA GLU A 199 25.43 6.14 23.40
C GLU A 199 25.39 6.42 21.89
N ASN A 200 26.33 5.85 21.14
CA ASN A 200 26.41 5.91 19.68
C ASN A 200 26.31 4.50 19.07
N ASP A 201 25.30 3.73 19.49
CA ASP A 201 25.09 2.37 19.00
C ASP A 201 24.95 2.37 17.46
N PRO A 202 25.92 1.78 16.72
CA PRO A 202 25.92 1.80 15.25
C PRO A 202 24.78 0.96 14.66
N GLU A 203 24.12 0.13 15.47
CA GLU A 203 22.97 -0.68 15.06
C GLU A 203 21.64 0.05 15.24
N ASN A 204 21.65 1.26 15.84
CA ASN A 204 20.44 2.04 16.03
C ASN A 204 19.87 2.50 14.67
N LEU A 205 18.65 2.08 14.39
CA LEU A 205 17.91 2.43 13.19
C LEU A 205 17.30 3.84 13.25
N LEU A 206 17.19 4.44 14.44
CA LEU A 206 16.71 5.80 14.60
C LEU A 206 17.83 6.78 14.20
N ARG A 207 17.49 7.67 13.25
CA ARG A 207 18.37 8.73 12.77
C ARG A 207 17.78 10.09 13.10
N VAL A 208 18.62 11.02 13.55
CA VAL A 208 18.22 12.41 13.74
C VAL A 208 17.97 13.01 12.36
N VAL A 209 16.73 13.42 12.09
CA VAL A 209 16.35 14.05 10.81
C VAL A 209 16.13 15.56 10.94
N TYR A 210 15.92 16.02 12.16
CA TYR A 210 15.72 17.41 12.51
C TYR A 210 16.32 17.68 13.89
N ASP A 211 17.16 18.71 13.98
CA ASP A 211 17.73 19.22 15.21
C ASP A 211 17.94 20.74 15.04
N HIS A 212 17.03 21.52 15.62
CA HIS A 212 16.93 22.97 15.44
C HIS A 212 16.99 23.45 13.97
N GLY A 213 16.68 22.56 13.04
CA GLY A 213 16.90 22.72 11.60
C GLY A 213 17.00 21.36 10.92
N LYS A 214 17.01 21.35 9.59
CA LYS A 214 17.20 20.12 8.82
C LYS A 214 18.66 19.66 8.96
N VAL A 215 18.87 18.42 9.43
CA VAL A 215 20.22 17.85 9.62
C VAL A 215 20.52 16.63 8.75
N SER A 216 19.51 16.08 8.07
CA SER A 216 19.69 14.96 7.15
C SER A 216 18.95 15.19 5.83
N GLU A 217 19.52 14.70 4.73
CA GLU A 217 18.79 14.54 3.49
C GLU A 217 17.85 13.33 3.56
N TRP A 218 16.68 13.48 2.92
CA TRP A 218 15.73 12.38 2.80
C TRP A 218 16.15 11.46 1.66
N ASP A 219 15.88 10.16 1.81
CA ASP A 219 16.03 9.20 0.71
C ASP A 219 15.08 9.60 -0.45
N ASP A 220 15.54 9.45 -1.70
CA ASP A 220 14.65 9.63 -2.84
C ASP A 220 13.57 8.54 -2.91
N PHE A 221 12.50 8.82 -3.66
CA PHE A 221 11.34 7.94 -3.70
C PHE A 221 11.67 6.53 -4.26
N ASP A 222 12.55 6.44 -5.26
CA ASP A 222 13.00 5.16 -5.80
C ASP A 222 13.76 4.32 -4.75
N THR A 223 14.59 4.96 -3.93
CA THR A 223 15.33 4.34 -2.84
C THR A 223 14.38 3.80 -1.78
N ILE A 224 13.36 4.58 -1.41
CA ILE A 224 12.30 4.14 -0.50
C ILE A 224 11.58 2.92 -1.08
N ARG A 225 11.18 2.95 -2.36
CA ARG A 225 10.50 1.81 -3.02
C ARG A 225 11.35 0.54 -3.02
N LYS A 226 12.65 0.66 -3.34
CA LYS A 226 13.58 -0.47 -3.33
C LYS A 226 13.74 -1.05 -1.92
N ARG A 227 13.83 -0.19 -0.90
CA ARG A 227 13.90 -0.60 0.51
C ARG A 227 12.65 -1.38 0.91
N VAL A 228 11.45 -0.84 0.62
CA VAL A 228 10.18 -1.52 0.93
C VAL A 228 10.08 -2.86 0.19
N ALA A 229 10.40 -2.91 -1.11
CA ALA A 229 10.33 -4.14 -1.89
C ALA A 229 11.30 -5.23 -1.38
N LYS A 230 12.45 -4.83 -0.82
CA LYS A 230 13.42 -5.73 -0.19
C LYS A 230 12.97 -6.20 1.19
N GLU A 231 12.54 -5.29 2.05
CA GLU A 231 12.34 -5.57 3.48
C GLU A 231 10.95 -6.12 3.79
N TRP A 232 9.90 -5.61 3.15
CA TRP A 232 8.51 -6.02 3.41
C TRP A 232 8.26 -7.54 3.34
N PRO A 233 8.77 -8.29 2.33
CA PRO A 233 8.53 -9.73 2.25
C PRO A 233 9.34 -10.55 3.26
N LEU A 234 10.37 -9.97 3.89
CA LEU A 234 11.24 -10.66 4.84
C LEU A 234 10.71 -10.58 6.27
N LEU A 235 9.83 -9.62 6.56
CA LEU A 235 9.32 -9.40 7.91
C LEU A 235 8.07 -10.25 8.16
N PRO A 236 7.89 -10.75 9.40
CA PRO A 236 6.65 -11.41 9.80
C PRO A 236 5.47 -10.43 9.77
N ARG A 237 4.25 -10.94 9.55
CA ARG A 237 3.03 -10.11 9.52
C ARG A 237 2.73 -9.40 10.84
N SER A 238 3.09 -10.03 11.96
CA SER A 238 2.97 -9.51 13.31
C SER A 238 4.14 -10.03 14.13
N TYR A 239 4.67 -9.19 15.01
CA TYR A 239 5.78 -9.52 15.90
C TYR A 239 5.71 -8.67 17.15
N ASP A 240 6.08 -9.26 18.29
CA ASP A 240 6.28 -8.51 19.54
C ASP A 240 7.63 -7.79 19.47
N ASN A 241 7.59 -6.50 19.19
CA ASN A 241 8.77 -5.68 18.94
C ASN A 241 9.32 -4.99 20.21
N ILE A 242 8.96 -5.45 21.41
CA ILE A 242 9.45 -4.91 22.68
C ILE A 242 10.49 -5.86 23.28
N SER A 243 11.70 -5.32 23.52
CA SER A 243 12.79 -6.06 24.16
C SER A 243 12.45 -6.52 25.59
N PRO A 244 13.07 -7.60 26.09
CA PRO A 244 12.91 -8.05 27.48
C PRO A 244 13.23 -6.95 28.52
N GLU A 245 14.25 -6.15 28.26
CA GLU A 245 14.68 -5.03 29.11
C GLU A 245 13.59 -3.98 29.21
N LEU A 246 12.98 -3.60 28.08
CA LEU A 246 11.89 -2.63 28.07
C LEU A 246 10.62 -3.20 28.72
N LYS A 247 10.32 -4.50 28.55
CA LYS A 247 9.22 -5.16 29.27
C LYS A 247 9.40 -5.09 30.78
N SER A 248 10.62 -5.38 31.27
CA SER A 248 10.94 -5.26 32.69
C SER A 248 10.71 -3.82 33.18
N LYS A 249 11.12 -2.83 32.39
CA LYS A 249 10.92 -1.41 32.71
C LYS A 249 9.44 -1.01 32.78
N ILE A 250 8.60 -1.52 31.88
CA ILE A 250 7.14 -1.27 31.88
C ILE A 250 6.45 -1.89 33.11
N SER A 251 6.99 -3.00 33.63
CA SER A 251 6.41 -3.73 34.77
C SER A 251 6.73 -3.15 36.15
N LYS A 252 7.66 -2.19 36.22
CA LYS A 252 8.05 -1.49 37.47
C LYS A 252 7.15 -0.28 37.72
#